data_AF-A0A7D9ELK2-F1
#
_entry.id   AF-A0A7D9ELK2-F1
#
_cell.length_a   1.000
_cell.length_b   1.000
_cell.length_c   1.000
_cell.angle_alpha   90.00
_cell.angle_beta   90.00
_cell.angle_gamma   90.00
#
_symmetry.space_group_name_H-M   'P 1'
#
loop_
_entity.id
_entity.type
_entity.pdbx_description
1 polymer ?
#
loop_
_entity_poly.entity_id
_entity_poly.type
_entity_poly.pdbx_seq_one_letter_code
_entity_poly.pdbx_strand_id
1 'polypeptide(L)'
;MASQGTVECEKIVDKCVLCRKVDGKSYQAPISPPLPEFKVQRNQPFSLVAVDFAGFLYVKTSSGNEKGMVKTWISLYSLYTCCSTRVVHLDLVPNMSNEAFIPNFRRFVARRGKPCM
;
A
#
# COMPACT_ATOMS: atom_id res chain seq x y z
N MET A 1 -48.41 15.29 -8.63
CA MET A 1 -48.30 15.82 -10.02
C MET A 1 -47.24 16.92 -9.99
N ALA A 2 -46.04 16.66 -10.53
CA ALA A 2 -45.00 17.69 -10.62
C ALA A 2 -45.49 18.78 -11.58
N SER A 3 -45.40 20.06 -11.19
CA SER A 3 -45.80 21.16 -12.06
C SER A 3 -44.79 21.29 -13.20
N GLN A 4 -45.23 21.70 -14.40
CA GLN A 4 -44.37 21.83 -15.58
C GLN A 4 -43.09 22.66 -15.33
N GLY A 5 -43.13 23.61 -14.39
CA GLY A 5 -41.96 24.40 -14.00
C GLY A 5 -40.88 23.62 -13.23
N THR A 6 -41.26 22.66 -12.38
CA THR A 6 -40.29 21.89 -11.57
C THR A 6 -39.38 21.02 -12.46
N VAL A 7 -39.95 20.40 -13.49
CA VAL A 7 -39.22 19.55 -14.44
C VAL A 7 -38.20 20.36 -15.26
N GLU A 8 -38.48 21.63 -15.56
CA GLU A 8 -37.56 22.47 -16.32
C GLU A 8 -36.39 22.97 -15.45
N CYS A 9 -36.66 23.32 -14.18
CA CYS A 9 -35.62 23.65 -13.22
C CYS A 9 -34.65 22.48 -12.99
N GLU A 10 -35.15 21.25 -12.88
CA GLU A 10 -34.32 20.05 -12.72
C GLU A 10 -33.34 19.86 -13.89
N LYS A 11 -33.79 20.06 -15.13
CA LYS A 11 -32.91 19.96 -16.32
C LYS A 11 -31.79 21.00 -16.32
N ILE A 12 -32.07 22.20 -15.83
CA ILE A 12 -31.06 23.27 -15.74
C ILE A 12 -30.04 22.92 -14.65
N VAL A 13 -30.51 22.46 -13.49
CA VAL A 13 -29.65 22.04 -12.38
C VAL A 13 -28.77 20.84 -12.78
N ASP A 14 -29.32 19.86 -13.49
CA ASP A 14 -28.58 18.68 -13.97
C ASP A 14 -27.44 19.03 -14.95
N LYS A 15 -27.61 20.10 -15.74
CA LYS A 15 -26.59 20.60 -16.68
C LYS A 15 -25.64 21.62 -16.05
N CYS A 16 -25.97 22.16 -14.88
CA CYS A 16 -25.14 23.15 -14.19
C CYS A 16 -23.92 22.49 -13.56
N VAL A 17 -22.72 22.87 -14.03
CA VAL A 17 -21.44 22.35 -13.54
C VAL A 17 -21.23 22.66 -12.05
N LEU A 18 -21.65 23.84 -11.60
CA LEU A 18 -21.57 24.25 -10.19
C LEU A 18 -22.44 23.37 -9.30
N CYS A 19 -23.72 23.19 -9.66
CA CYS A 19 -24.64 22.31 -8.91
C CYS A 19 -24.15 20.86 -8.91
N ARG A 20 -23.63 20.36 -10.05
CA ARG A 20 -23.06 19.01 -10.13
C ARG A 20 -21.80 18.83 -9.28
N LYS A 21 -21.04 19.90 -9.03
CA LYS A 21 -19.85 19.85 -8.17
C LYS A 21 -20.21 19.87 -6.68
N VAL A 22 -21.31 20.55 -6.31
CA VAL A 22 -21.76 20.70 -4.92
C VAL A 22 -22.69 19.56 -4.49
N ASP A 23 -23.73 19.28 -5.28
CA ASP A 23 -24.83 18.35 -4.96
C ASP A 23 -24.86 17.14 -5.90
N GLY A 24 -23.94 17.05 -6.86
CA GLY A 24 -23.88 15.93 -7.79
C GLY A 24 -23.64 14.61 -7.06
N LYS A 25 -24.38 13.58 -7.49
CA LYS A 25 -24.18 12.21 -6.99
C LYS A 25 -22.73 11.78 -7.26
N SER A 26 -22.17 11.04 -6.30
CA SER A 26 -20.87 10.40 -6.48
C SER A 26 -20.88 9.49 -7.70
N TYR A 27 -19.70 9.35 -8.32
CA TYR A 27 -19.52 8.39 -9.40
C TYR A 27 -19.92 6.99 -8.91
N GLN A 28 -20.89 6.37 -9.59
CA GLN A 28 -21.27 5.00 -9.29
C GLN A 28 -20.10 4.09 -9.65
N ALA A 29 -19.60 3.36 -8.66
CA ALA A 29 -18.49 2.44 -8.88
C ALA A 29 -18.90 1.41 -9.95
N PRO A 30 -18.10 1.23 -11.01
CA PRO A 30 -18.36 0.20 -12.00
C PRO A 30 -18.24 -1.18 -11.33
N ILE A 31 -18.77 -2.20 -12.01
CA ILE A 31 -18.57 -3.59 -11.59
C ILE A 31 -17.06 -3.82 -11.46
N SER A 32 -16.64 -4.29 -10.28
CA SER A 32 -15.23 -4.55 -10.03
C SER A 32 -14.70 -5.60 -11.00
N PRO A 33 -13.56 -5.37 -11.68
CA PRO A 33 -12.97 -6.38 -12.54
C PRO A 33 -12.56 -7.61 -11.72
N PRO A 34 -12.50 -8.79 -12.35
CA PRO A 34 -11.97 -9.98 -11.68
C PRO A 34 -10.57 -9.71 -11.13
N LEU A 35 -10.26 -10.27 -9.96
CA LEU A 35 -8.94 -10.13 -9.36
C LEU A 35 -7.87 -10.73 -10.29
N PRO A 36 -6.68 -10.11 -10.37
CA PRO A 36 -5.57 -10.69 -11.10
C PRO A 36 -5.26 -12.11 -10.62
N GLU A 37 -4.96 -12.99 -11.56
CA GLU A 37 -4.74 -14.41 -11.31
C GLU A 37 -3.72 -14.68 -10.21
N PHE A 38 -2.67 -13.87 -10.15
CA PHE A 38 -1.62 -13.96 -9.13
C PHE A 38 -2.07 -13.70 -7.68
N LYS A 39 -3.25 -13.09 -7.48
CA LYS A 39 -3.87 -12.89 -6.15
C LYS A 39 -4.80 -14.04 -5.75
N VAL A 40 -5.15 -14.92 -6.70
CA VAL A 40 -6.19 -15.95 -6.52
C VAL A 40 -5.61 -17.35 -6.62
N GLN A 41 -4.48 -17.52 -7.32
CA GLN A 41 -3.76 -18.78 -7.38
C GLN A 41 -3.14 -19.17 -6.04
N ARG A 42 -3.27 -20.45 -5.69
CA ARG A 42 -2.56 -21.07 -4.57
C ARG A 42 -1.12 -21.32 -4.98
N ASN A 43 -0.22 -20.45 -4.54
CA ASN A 43 1.21 -20.56 -4.76
C ASN A 43 1.92 -20.81 -3.43
N GLN A 44 3.18 -21.25 -3.48
CA GLN A 44 3.99 -21.35 -2.27
C GLN A 44 4.13 -19.96 -1.62
N PRO A 45 4.16 -19.85 -0.27
CA PRO A 45 4.39 -18.57 0.39
C PRO A 45 5.67 -17.90 -0.15
N PHE A 46 5.60 -16.59 -0.38
CA PHE A 46 6.67 -15.78 -0.95
C PHE A 46 7.10 -16.12 -2.40
N SER A 47 6.34 -16.93 -3.13
CA SER A 47 6.53 -17.15 -4.58
C SER A 47 6.37 -15.87 -5.39
N LEU A 48 5.37 -15.05 -5.04
CA LEU A 48 5.17 -13.71 -5.58
C LEU A 48 5.14 -12.71 -4.43
N VAL A 49 6.00 -11.70 -4.52
CA VAL A 49 6.25 -10.74 -3.46
C VAL A 49 6.15 -9.33 -4.03
N ALA A 50 5.29 -8.51 -3.43
CA ALA A 50 5.33 -7.07 -3.63
C ALA A 50 6.32 -6.47 -2.62
N VAL A 51 7.17 -5.56 -3.11
CA VAL A 51 8.14 -4.83 -2.28
C VAL A 51 7.68 -3.39 -2.16
N ASP A 52 7.64 -2.88 -0.94
CA ASP A 52 7.36 -1.47 -0.67
C ASP A 52 8.27 -0.94 0.45
N PHE A 53 8.37 0.38 0.56
CA PHE A 53 9.05 1.05 1.65
C PHE A 53 8.07 1.94 2.38
N ALA A 54 8.07 1.84 3.70
CA ALA A 54 7.24 2.69 4.52
C ALA A 54 8.09 3.50 5.50
N GLY A 55 7.44 4.53 6.05
CA GLY A 55 8.07 5.66 6.72
C GLY A 55 8.98 5.30 7.88
N PHE A 56 9.66 6.31 8.40
CA PHE A 56 10.72 6.10 9.36
C PHE A 56 10.20 5.60 10.71
N LEU A 57 10.90 4.59 11.25
CA LEU A 57 10.75 4.07 12.59
C LEU A 57 11.95 4.49 13.43
N TYR A 58 11.67 4.69 14.72
CA TYR A 58 12.65 4.96 15.75
C TYR A 58 13.19 3.63 16.28
N VAL A 59 14.43 3.30 15.91
CA VAL A 59 15.05 2.02 16.29
C VAL A 59 16.01 2.23 17.46
N LYS A 60 15.80 1.46 18.53
CA LYS A 60 16.65 1.44 19.71
C LYS A 60 17.84 0.49 19.51
N THR A 61 19.08 0.99 19.46
CA THR A 61 20.29 0.14 19.45
C THR A 61 20.79 -0.16 20.87
N SER A 62 20.68 -1.41 21.32
CA SER A 62 21.37 -1.91 22.51
C SER A 62 22.82 -2.27 22.17
N SER A 63 23.65 -1.27 21.89
CA SER A 63 25.08 -1.49 21.65
C SER A 63 25.83 -1.17 22.93
N GLY A 64 26.35 -2.19 23.62
CA GLY A 64 27.24 -2.04 24.78
C GLY A 64 26.57 -2.23 26.14
N ASN A 65 27.35 -2.71 27.12
CA ASN A 65 26.97 -3.00 28.51
C ASN A 65 26.58 -1.75 29.34
N GLU A 66 26.25 -0.64 28.69
CA GLU A 66 25.89 0.61 29.33
C GLU A 66 24.37 0.67 29.54
N LYS A 67 23.96 0.56 30.80
CA LYS A 67 22.57 0.67 31.29
C LYS A 67 21.94 2.08 31.08
N GLY A 68 22.43 2.87 30.13
CA GLY A 68 22.10 4.28 29.95
C GLY A 68 21.80 4.62 28.50
N MET A 69 20.56 5.05 28.26
CA MET A 69 20.04 5.77 27.10
C MET A 69 20.48 5.29 25.70
N VAL A 70 19.55 4.57 25.07
CA VAL A 70 19.69 4.01 23.73
C VAL A 70 19.64 5.09 22.65
N LYS A 71 20.70 5.20 21.83
CA LYS A 71 20.67 6.01 20.60
C LYS A 71 19.55 5.49 19.69
N THR A 72 18.60 6.37 19.41
CA THR A 72 17.46 6.05 18.54
C THR A 72 17.79 6.54 17.13
N TRP A 73 17.80 5.62 16.16
CA TRP A 73 18.03 5.96 14.76
C TRP A 73 16.71 6.06 14.00
N ILE A 74 16.68 6.94 13.00
CA ILE A 74 15.62 7.02 12.00
C ILE A 74 15.95 5.95 10.94
N SER A 75 15.07 4.97 10.75
CA SER A 75 15.26 3.92 9.74
C SER A 75 13.95 3.63 9.03
N LEU A 76 13.98 3.38 7.72
CA LEU A 76 12.82 2.89 6.99
C LEU A 76 12.63 1.39 7.27
N TYR A 77 11.47 0.86 6.86
CA TYR A 77 11.27 -0.57 6.79
C TYR A 77 10.83 -0.97 5.38
N SER A 78 11.41 -2.06 4.91
CA SER A 78 10.99 -2.72 3.68
C SER A 78 9.87 -3.71 3.99
N LEU A 79 8.81 -3.62 3.19
CA LEU A 79 7.62 -4.46 3.23
C LEU A 79 7.72 -5.49 2.12
N TYR A 80 7.82 -6.75 2.48
CA TYR A 80 7.72 -7.86 1.55
C TYR A 80 6.38 -8.57 1.75
N THR A 81 5.43 -8.29 0.87
CA THR A 81 4.07 -8.84 0.97
C THR A 81 3.90 -10.01 0.02
N CYS A 82 3.56 -11.18 0.54
CA CYS A 82 3.21 -12.33 -0.28
C CYS A 82 1.83 -12.12 -0.92
N CYS A 83 1.77 -12.13 -2.25
CA CYS A 83 0.49 -11.93 -2.97
C CYS A 83 -0.51 -13.09 -2.79
N SER A 84 -0.03 -14.31 -2.51
CA SER A 84 -0.87 -15.49 -2.34
C SER A 84 -1.45 -15.59 -0.93
N THR A 85 -0.65 -15.34 0.10
CA THR A 85 -1.04 -15.52 1.52
C THR A 85 -1.30 -14.23 2.28
N ARG A 86 -0.98 -13.07 1.68
CA ARG A 86 -1.00 -11.74 2.32
C ARG A 86 -0.10 -11.61 3.56
N VAL A 87 0.82 -12.56 3.78
CA VAL A 87 1.82 -12.46 4.85
C VAL A 87 2.81 -11.34 4.52
N VAL A 88 3.10 -10.51 5.52
CA VAL A 88 4.03 -9.39 5.42
C VAL A 88 5.32 -9.73 6.17
N HIS A 89 6.47 -9.58 5.51
CA HIS A 89 7.79 -9.60 6.14
C HIS A 89 8.34 -8.17 6.20
N LEU A 90 8.63 -7.73 7.42
CA LEU A 90 9.23 -6.43 7.71
C LEU A 90 10.73 -6.61 7.92
N ASP A 91 11.53 -5.79 7.26
CA ASP A 91 12.97 -5.71 7.53
C ASP A 91 13.43 -4.25 7.58
N LEU A 92 14.39 -3.95 8.46
CA LEU A 92 14.84 -2.58 8.70
C LEU A 92 15.90 -2.18 7.67
N VAL A 93 15.76 -0.96 7.12
CA VAL A 93 16.65 -0.41 6.10
C VAL A 93 17.02 1.03 6.47
N PRO A 94 18.30 1.43 6.38
CA PRO A 94 18.70 2.79 6.77
C PRO A 94 18.11 3.88 5.87
N ASN A 95 17.90 3.61 4.58
CA ASN A 95 17.38 4.57 3.60
C ASN A 95 16.77 3.82 2.38
N MET A 96 16.18 4.56 1.45
CA MET A 96 15.57 4.01 0.22
C MET A 96 16.59 3.89 -0.93
N SER A 97 17.89 3.80 -0.64
CA SER A 97 18.92 3.72 -1.67
C SER A 97 19.12 2.28 -2.14
N ASN A 98 19.63 2.13 -3.36
CA ASN A 98 19.90 0.81 -3.95
C ASN A 98 20.95 0.03 -3.15
N GLU A 99 21.94 0.75 -2.60
CA GLU A 99 23.02 0.20 -1.78
C GLU A 99 22.49 -0.41 -0.48
N ALA A 100 21.40 0.15 0.07
CA ALA A 100 20.73 -0.39 1.24
C ALA A 100 19.73 -1.49 0.89
N PHE A 101 19.07 -1.39 -0.27
CA PHE A 101 18.07 -2.37 -0.72
C PHE A 101 18.68 -3.73 -1.09
N ILE A 102 19.76 -3.77 -1.88
CA ILE A 102 20.38 -5.03 -2.32
C ILE A 102 20.70 -5.98 -1.15
N PRO A 103 21.42 -5.57 -0.09
CA PRO A 103 21.71 -6.46 1.04
C PRO A 103 20.44 -6.82 1.84
N ASN A 104 19.46 -5.93 1.92
CA ASN A 104 18.16 -6.19 2.55
C ASN A 104 17.38 -7.28 1.78
N PHE A 105 17.29 -7.18 0.45
CA PHE A 105 16.65 -8.19 -0.38
C PHE A 105 17.37 -9.54 -0.31
N ARG A 106 18.72 -9.55 -0.25
CA ARG A 106 19.49 -10.78 -0.05
C ARG A 106 19.17 -11.46 1.27
N ARG A 107 18.98 -10.69 2.36
CA ARG A 107 18.54 -11.22 3.66
C ARG A 107 17.13 -11.79 3.59
N PHE A 108 16.22 -11.12 2.89
CA PHE A 108 14.87 -11.63 2.63
C PHE A 108 14.92 -12.99 1.90
N VAL A 109 15.64 -13.07 0.78
CA VAL A 109 15.79 -14.30 -0.02
C VAL A 109 16.43 -15.42 0.80
N ALA A 110 17.46 -15.12 1.60
CA ALA A 110 18.11 -16.11 2.47
C ALA A 110 17.16 -16.68 3.54
N ARG A 111 16.17 -15.89 4.01
CA ARG A 111 15.22 -16.30 5.05
C ARG A 111 13.93 -16.92 4.51
N ARG A 112 13.44 -16.44 3.36
CA ARG A 112 12.11 -16.78 2.82
C ARG A 112 12.16 -17.56 1.51
N GLY A 113 13.34 -17.72 0.93
CA GLY A 113 13.53 -18.31 -0.39
C GLY A 113 13.46 -17.26 -1.51
N LYS A 114 13.95 -17.65 -2.69
CA LYS A 114 13.93 -16.81 -3.87
C LYS A 114 12.50 -16.77 -4.45
N PRO A 115 11.92 -15.58 -4.68
CA PRO A 115 10.69 -15.46 -5.48
C PRO A 115 10.84 -16.19 -6.82
N CYS A 116 9.78 -16.86 -7.27
CA CYS A 116 9.83 -17.73 -8.45
C CYS A 116 9.48 -17.00 -9.76
N MET A 117 8.87 -15.82 -9.66
CA MET A 117 8.62 -14.91 -10.79
C MET A 117 9.41 -13.62 -10.64
#